data_AF-A0A7R8VER8-F1
#
_entry.id   AF-A0A7R8VER8-F1
#
_cell.length_a   1.000
_cell.length_b   1.000
_cell.length_c   1.000
_cell.angle_alpha   90.00
_cell.angle_beta   90.00
_cell.angle_gamma   90.00
#
_symmetry.space_group_name_H-M   'P 1'
#
loop_
_entity.id
_entity.type
_entity.pdbx_description
1 polymer ?
#
loop_
_entity_poly.entity_id
_entity_poly.type
_entity_poly.pdbx_seq_one_letter_code
_entity_poly.pdbx_strand_id
1 'polypeptide(L)'
;MKPDINDNDAGSLEFHYQDVCNQKAVTYCEMVTHKEFEKQKLSSSQSALVELLEQILTDQRMSRKEKMDRLKLFKQSYPDIYAHRFPEDVANENVKEKSSRRRMGTLKLKFKNLRL
;
A
#
# COMPACT_ATOMS: atom_id res chain seq x y z
N MET A 1 47.29 -29.08 54.67
CA MET A 1 47.62 -29.12 53.22
C MET A 1 46.77 -28.08 52.52
N LYS A 2 47.37 -26.99 52.07
CA LYS A 2 46.70 -26.02 51.19
C LYS A 2 46.97 -26.48 49.75
N PRO A 3 45.98 -26.45 48.85
CA PRO A 3 46.23 -26.69 47.43
C PRO A 3 46.89 -25.45 46.82
N ASP A 4 47.98 -25.65 46.09
CA ASP A 4 48.62 -24.64 45.26
C ASP A 4 47.70 -24.36 44.06
N ILE A 5 47.06 -23.19 44.07
CA ILE A 5 46.34 -22.65 42.91
C ILE A 5 47.39 -22.03 42.00
N ASN A 6 47.55 -22.60 40.82
CA ASN A 6 48.41 -22.06 39.77
C ASN A 6 47.82 -20.75 39.24
N ASP A 7 48.52 -19.65 39.49
CA ASP A 7 48.27 -18.34 38.88
C ASP A 7 48.68 -18.37 37.40
N ASN A 8 47.82 -18.88 36.52
CA ASN A 8 47.95 -18.62 35.08
C ASN A 8 46.62 -18.80 34.31
N ASP A 9 45.58 -18.10 34.75
CA ASP A 9 44.39 -17.85 33.92
C ASP A 9 44.00 -16.37 34.00
N ALA A 10 44.93 -15.51 33.61
CA ALA A 10 44.71 -14.08 33.39
C ALA A 10 44.48 -13.81 31.90
N GLY A 11 43.57 -14.56 31.29
CA GLY A 11 43.39 -14.57 29.83
C GLY A 11 41.95 -14.72 29.38
N SER A 12 40.96 -14.16 30.08
CA SER A 12 39.59 -14.12 29.56
C SER A 12 38.75 -12.97 30.13
N LEU A 13 39.28 -11.74 30.10
CA LEU A 13 38.44 -10.55 30.26
C LEU A 13 38.91 -9.36 29.40
N GLU A 14 39.39 -9.62 28.17
CA GLU A 14 39.24 -8.63 27.10
C GLU A 14 37.87 -8.85 26.47
N PHE A 15 36.85 -8.30 27.11
CA PHE A 15 35.60 -8.03 26.44
C PHE A 15 35.90 -6.98 25.37
N HIS A 16 36.03 -7.42 24.12
CA HIS A 16 36.33 -6.58 22.96
C HIS A 16 35.23 -5.52 22.80
N TYR A 17 35.44 -4.35 23.40
CA TYR A 17 34.52 -3.21 23.40
C TYR A 17 34.38 -2.52 22.03
N GLN A 18 34.90 -3.15 20.96
CA GLN A 18 34.91 -2.62 19.60
C GLN A 18 33.88 -3.28 18.67
N ASP A 19 33.00 -4.18 19.15
CA ASP A 19 32.06 -4.91 18.27
C ASP A 19 30.57 -4.63 18.51
N VAL A 20 30.20 -3.86 19.53
CA VAL A 20 28.77 -3.56 19.81
C VAL A 20 28.19 -2.56 18.80
N CYS A 21 29.01 -1.70 18.20
CA CYS A 21 28.57 -0.72 17.19
C CYS A 21 28.53 -1.30 15.76
N ASN A 22 29.14 -2.47 15.52
CA ASN A 22 29.18 -3.11 14.20
C ASN A 22 28.06 -4.16 13.99
N GLN A 23 27.27 -4.45 15.03
CA GLN A 23 26.19 -5.44 14.96
C GLN A 23 24.84 -4.90 14.45
N LYS A 24 24.74 -3.61 14.13
CA LYS A 24 23.62 -3.06 13.37
C LYS A 24 24.16 -2.54 12.05
N ALA A 25 24.38 -3.45 11.10
CA ALA A 25 24.62 -3.07 9.72
C ALA A 25 23.52 -2.07 9.31
N VAL A 26 23.92 -0.86 8.95
CA VAL A 26 22.99 0.15 8.46
C VAL A 26 22.54 -0.33 7.09
N THR A 27 21.36 -0.95 7.04
CA THR A 27 20.69 -1.30 5.80
C THR A 27 19.99 -0.06 5.25
N TYR A 28 20.40 0.36 4.06
CA TYR A 28 19.71 1.38 3.28
C TYR A 28 18.79 0.69 2.28
N CYS A 29 17.66 1.33 1.96
CA CYS A 29 16.83 0.87 0.85
C CYS A 29 17.55 1.16 -0.47
N GLU A 30 17.71 0.12 -1.29
CA GLU A 30 18.12 0.28 -2.68
C GLU A 30 16.94 0.78 -3.52
N MET A 31 17.26 1.56 -4.55
CA MET A 31 16.26 2.14 -5.42
C MET A 31 15.72 1.08 -6.37
N VAL A 32 14.41 0.82 -6.29
CA VAL A 32 13.73 -0.12 -7.20
C VAL A 32 13.57 0.53 -8.57
N THR A 33 13.86 -0.19 -9.64
CA THR A 33 13.62 0.33 -10.99
C THR A 33 12.12 0.45 -11.29
N HIS A 34 11.73 1.32 -12.21
CA HIS A 34 10.32 1.47 -12.59
C HIS A 34 9.67 0.15 -13.05
N LYS A 35 10.43 -0.69 -13.78
CA LYS A 35 9.96 -1.99 -14.25
C LYS A 35 9.72 -2.98 -13.09
N GLU A 36 10.62 -3.01 -12.12
CA GLU A 36 10.48 -3.84 -10.93
C GLU A 36 9.36 -3.34 -10.02
N PHE A 37 9.20 -2.02 -9.88
CA PHE A 37 8.11 -1.41 -9.15
C PHE A 37 6.76 -1.84 -9.73
N GLU A 38 6.56 -1.71 -11.04
CA GLU A 38 5.30 -2.14 -11.67
C GLU A 38 5.09 -3.66 -11.51
N LYS A 39 6.15 -4.48 -11.61
CA LYS A 39 6.05 -5.93 -11.36
C LYS A 39 5.64 -6.24 -9.92
N GLN A 40 6.24 -5.58 -8.93
CA GLN A 40 5.94 -5.78 -7.51
C GLN A 40 4.53 -5.30 -7.15
N LYS A 41 4.11 -4.16 -7.70
CA LYS A 41 2.75 -3.60 -7.59
C LYS A 41 1.69 -4.58 -8.07
N LEU A 42 1.92 -5.23 -9.21
CA LEU A 42 1.00 -6.26 -9.73
C LEU A 42 0.95 -7.50 -8.80
N SER A 43 2.07 -7.88 -8.19
CA SER A 43 2.17 -9.15 -7.48
C SER A 43 1.62 -9.13 -6.05
N SER A 44 1.93 -8.11 -5.24
CA SER A 44 1.55 -8.13 -3.81
C SER A 44 0.37 -7.21 -3.51
N SER A 45 0.45 -5.95 -3.94
CA SER A 45 -0.56 -4.96 -3.57
C SER A 45 -1.87 -5.15 -4.34
N GLN A 46 -1.83 -5.46 -5.63
CA GLN A 46 -3.06 -5.77 -6.37
C GLN A 46 -3.72 -7.06 -5.88
N SER A 47 -2.93 -8.10 -5.54
CA SER A 47 -3.49 -9.34 -4.99
C SER A 47 -4.23 -9.08 -3.67
N ALA A 48 -3.64 -8.27 -2.78
CA ALA A 48 -4.29 -7.89 -1.52
C ALA A 48 -5.58 -7.09 -1.74
N LEU A 49 -5.64 -6.24 -2.77
CA LEU A 49 -6.85 -5.49 -3.12
C LEU A 49 -7.96 -6.39 -3.70
N VAL A 50 -7.61 -7.39 -4.50
CA VAL A 50 -8.57 -8.41 -4.97
C VAL A 50 -9.11 -9.21 -3.80
N GLU A 51 -8.25 -9.62 -2.87
CA GLU A 51 -8.67 -10.31 -1.64
C GLU A 51 -9.61 -9.44 -0.80
N LEU A 52 -9.29 -8.15 -0.64
CA LEU A 52 -10.16 -7.21 0.06
C LEU A 52 -11.55 -7.13 -0.59
N LEU A 53 -11.64 -7.10 -1.92
CA LEU A 53 -12.91 -7.12 -2.63
C LEU A 53 -13.70 -8.42 -2.34
N GLU A 54 -13.03 -9.56 -2.35
CA GLU A 54 -13.66 -10.84 -2.00
C GLU A 54 -14.19 -10.87 -0.58
N GLN A 55 -13.40 -10.40 0.38
CA GLN A 55 -13.82 -10.29 1.78
C GLN A 55 -15.05 -9.39 1.89
N ILE A 56 -15.05 -8.24 1.21
CA ILE A 56 -16.22 -7.36 1.19
C ILE A 56 -17.45 -8.08 0.62
N LEU A 57 -17.32 -8.89 -0.43
CA LEU A 57 -18.42 -9.61 -1.07
C LEU A 57 -18.95 -10.80 -0.25
N THR A 58 -18.05 -11.53 0.40
CA THR A 58 -18.35 -12.81 1.06
C THR A 58 -18.65 -12.68 2.55
N ASP A 59 -18.22 -11.60 3.21
CA ASP A 59 -18.44 -11.42 4.64
C ASP A 59 -19.96 -11.35 4.96
N GLN A 60 -20.38 -12.25 5.84
CA GLN A 60 -21.77 -12.40 6.28
C GLN A 60 -22.09 -11.56 7.53
N ARG A 61 -21.06 -11.02 8.21
CA ARG A 61 -21.20 -10.20 9.41
C ARG A 61 -21.59 -8.77 9.09
N MET A 62 -21.29 -8.31 7.87
CA MET A 62 -21.68 -6.98 7.40
C MET A 62 -23.16 -6.92 7.03
N SER A 63 -23.81 -5.83 7.42
CA SER A 63 -25.16 -5.55 6.96
C SER A 63 -25.19 -5.31 5.44
N ARG A 64 -26.35 -5.54 4.81
CA ARG A 64 -26.52 -5.27 3.37
C ARG A 64 -26.17 -3.83 3.00
N LYS A 65 -26.56 -2.86 3.85
CA LYS A 65 -26.27 -1.44 3.63
C LYS A 65 -24.76 -1.17 3.64
N GLU A 66 -24.08 -1.65 4.68
CA GLU A 66 -22.65 -1.47 4.84
C GLU A 66 -21.84 -2.13 3.71
N LYS A 67 -22.22 -3.35 3.31
CA LYS A 67 -21.60 -4.05 2.17
C LYS A 67 -21.72 -3.23 0.89
N MET A 68 -22.87 -2.60 0.64
CA MET A 68 -23.07 -1.71 -0.52
C MET A 68 -22.23 -0.44 -0.43
N ASP A 69 -22.16 0.20 0.74
CA ASP A 69 -21.37 1.42 0.94
C ASP A 69 -19.87 1.14 0.73
N ARG A 70 -19.37 0.02 1.25
CA ARG A 70 -17.97 -0.41 1.05
C ARG A 70 -17.68 -0.78 -0.40
N LEU A 71 -18.58 -1.50 -1.08
CA LEU A 71 -18.43 -1.80 -2.51
C LEU A 71 -18.40 -0.53 -3.36
N LYS A 72 -19.25 0.45 -3.04
CA LYS A 72 -19.26 1.74 -3.73
C LYS A 72 -17.94 2.48 -3.55
N LEU A 73 -17.42 2.53 -2.32
CA LEU A 73 -16.12 3.13 -2.03
C LEU A 73 -15.00 2.39 -2.78
N PHE A 74 -14.99 1.06 -2.75
CA PHE A 74 -14.00 0.25 -3.46
C PHE A 74 -14.02 0.54 -4.97
N LYS A 75 -15.20 0.58 -5.60
CA LYS A 75 -15.37 0.91 -7.03
C LYS A 75 -14.81 2.29 -7.36
N GLN A 76 -14.98 3.27 -6.47
CA GLN A 76 -14.47 4.63 -6.67
C GLN A 76 -12.95 4.73 -6.51
N SER A 77 -12.37 4.05 -5.52
CA SER A 77 -10.94 4.10 -5.23
C SER A 77 -10.10 3.23 -6.16
N TYR A 78 -10.65 2.09 -6.61
CA TYR A 78 -9.93 1.08 -7.39
C TYR A 78 -10.77 0.61 -8.61
N PRO A 79 -11.08 1.52 -9.56
CA PRO A 79 -11.97 1.21 -10.67
C PRO A 79 -11.43 0.10 -11.58
N ASP A 80 -10.11 0.05 -11.81
CA ASP A 80 -9.49 -0.94 -12.71
C ASP A 80 -9.65 -2.37 -12.17
N ILE A 81 -9.43 -2.56 -10.86
CA ILE A 81 -9.56 -3.86 -10.20
C ILE A 81 -11.03 -4.31 -10.20
N TYR A 82 -11.95 -3.38 -9.93
CA TYR A 82 -13.39 -3.66 -9.99
C TYR A 82 -13.86 -4.03 -11.41
N ALA A 83 -13.39 -3.29 -12.43
CA ALA A 83 -13.72 -3.52 -13.84
C ALA A 83 -13.20 -4.88 -14.34
N HIS A 84 -11.99 -5.27 -13.93
CA HIS A 84 -11.47 -6.60 -14.24
C HIS A 84 -12.31 -7.73 -13.64
N ARG A 85 -12.91 -7.52 -12.47
CA ARG A 85 -13.74 -8.53 -11.80
C ARG A 85 -15.17 -8.59 -12.32
N PHE A 86 -15.74 -7.43 -12.70
CA PHE A 86 -17.10 -7.31 -13.23
C PHE A 86 -17.12 -6.59 -14.59
N PRO A 87 -16.65 -7.24 -15.67
CA PRO A 87 -16.64 -6.62 -17.00
C PRO A 87 -18.03 -6.25 -17.54
N GLU A 88 -19.06 -7.00 -17.15
CA GLU A 88 -20.44 -6.75 -17.57
C GLU A 88 -21.05 -5.51 -16.91
N ASP A 89 -20.74 -5.25 -15.64
CA ASP A 89 -21.25 -4.08 -14.91
C ASP A 89 -20.74 -2.77 -15.52
N VAL A 90 -19.48 -2.74 -15.95
CA VAL A 90 -18.90 -1.54 -16.60
C VAL A 90 -19.42 -1.32 -18.02
N ALA A 91 -19.73 -2.40 -18.75
CA ALA A 91 -20.35 -2.30 -20.06
C ALA A 91 -21.75 -1.67 -19.97
N ASN A 92 -22.50 -2.02 -18.92
CA ASN A 92 -23.87 -1.54 -18.70
C ASN A 92 -23.94 -0.10 -18.16
N GLU A 93 -22.95 0.36 -17.39
CA GLU A 93 -22.90 1.74 -16.85
C GLU A 93 -22.67 2.79 -17.95
N ASN A 94 -21.86 2.47 -18.97
CA ASN A 94 -21.59 3.36 -20.11
C ASN A 94 -22.84 3.66 -20.97
N VAL A 95 -23.92 2.90 -20.80
CA VAL A 95 -25.18 3.10 -21.54
C VAL A 95 -26.06 4.18 -20.88
N LYS A 96 -25.92 4.44 -19.57
CA LYS A 96 -26.79 5.38 -18.82
C LYS A 96 -26.39 6.86 -18.95
N GLU A 97 -25.19 7.20 -19.42
CA GLU A 97 -24.68 8.58 -19.43
C GLU A 97 -24.97 9.36 -20.74
N LYS A 98 -25.78 8.81 -21.66
CA LYS A 98 -26.12 9.49 -22.94
C LYS A 98 -27.44 10.27 -22.93
N SER A 99 -28.14 10.36 -21.81
CA SER A 99 -29.38 11.16 -21.73
C SER A 99 -29.40 12.03 -20.48
N SER A 100 -28.78 13.22 -20.53
CA SER A 100 -29.33 14.48 -19.98
C SER A 100 -28.24 15.53 -19.79
N ARG A 101 -28.46 16.68 -20.44
CA ARG A 101 -28.01 18.03 -20.03
C ARG A 101 -26.63 18.51 -20.53
N ARG A 102 -26.57 18.83 -21.82
CA ARG A 102 -25.78 19.99 -22.27
C ARG A 102 -26.40 21.26 -21.67
N ARG A 103 -25.76 21.83 -20.65
CA ARG A 103 -25.86 23.27 -20.31
C ARG A 103 -24.44 23.77 -20.06
N MET A 104 -23.84 24.38 -21.08
CA MET A 104 -22.59 25.13 -20.95
C MET A 104 -22.88 26.37 -20.10
N GLY A 105 -22.60 26.30 -18.80
CA GLY A 105 -22.56 27.49 -17.95
C GLY A 105 -21.22 28.18 -18.16
N THR A 106 -21.23 29.41 -18.69
CA THR A 106 -20.02 30.23 -18.80
C THR A 106 -19.58 30.69 -17.41
N LEU A 107 -18.60 30.01 -16.81
CA LEU A 107 -17.93 30.51 -15.61
C LEU A 107 -16.91 31.57 -16.05
N LYS A 108 -17.27 32.84 -15.92
CA LYS A 108 -16.33 33.97 -16.05
C LYS A 108 -15.32 33.89 -14.90
N LEU A 109 -14.14 33.32 -15.14
CA LEU A 109 -12.99 33.51 -14.25
C LEU A 109 -12.50 34.95 -14.40
N LYS A 110 -12.71 35.77 -13.35
CA LYS A 110 -12.02 37.06 -13.21
C LYS A 110 -10.68 36.80 -12.53
N PHE A 111 -9.63 36.65 -13.33
CA PHE A 111 -8.26 36.71 -12.84
C PHE A 111 -8.01 38.12 -12.29
N LYS A 112 -7.75 38.23 -10.98
CA LYS A 112 -7.18 39.44 -10.39
C LYS A 112 -5.67 39.31 -10.50
N ASN A 113 -5.06 40.32 -11.12
CA ASN A 113 -3.66 40.41 -11.50
C ASN A 113 -2.69 40.00 -10.38
N LEU A 114 -1.86 38.99 -10.64
CA LEU A 114 -0.63 38.79 -9.89
C LEU A 114 0.40 39.77 -10.47
N ARG A 115 0.77 40.77 -9.67
CA ARG A 115 1.79 41.74 -10.01
C ARG A 115 3.15 41.03 -9.90
N LEU A 116 3.83 40.89 -11.05
CA LEU A 116 5.27 40.63 -11.10
C LEU A 116 6.04 41.89 -10.69
#